data_AF-A0A7S1ZUP6-F1
#
_entry.id   AF-A0A7S1ZUP6-F1
#
_cell.length_a   1.000
_cell.length_b   1.000
_cell.length_c   1.000
_cell.angle_alpha   90.00
_cell.angle_beta   90.00
_cell.angle_gamma   90.00
#
_symmetry.space_group_name_H-M   'P 1'
#
loop_
_entity.id
_entity.type
_entity.pdbx_description
1 polymer ?
#
loop_
_entity_poly.entity_id
_entity_poly.type
_entity_poly.pdbx_seq_one_letter_code
_entity_poly.pdbx_strand_id
1 'polypeptide(L)'
;MPSHDGSVLSNSQFQSRRRVARAFKMRGLAVQASALDAMMNHMKRETQNPHEALNNILDEVKERMMGGNFDSHQLVVTERLLSEVVADLSRDGGDVTNEAVQILDAFQTPRISYNAMRKQFTLMKSSME
;
A
#
# COMPACT_ATOMS: atom_id res chain seq x y z
N MET A 1 -34.66 -2.77 -14.81
CA MET A 1 -34.03 -3.24 -13.57
C MET A 1 -32.63 -2.66 -13.52
N PRO A 2 -32.29 -1.81 -12.54
CA PRO A 2 -31.00 -1.11 -12.54
C PRO A 2 -29.93 -1.99 -11.89
N SER A 3 -28.87 -2.26 -12.65
CA SER A 3 -27.64 -2.89 -12.19
C SER A 3 -26.79 -1.85 -11.43
N HIS A 4 -26.66 -2.02 -10.12
CA HIS A 4 -25.65 -1.35 -9.30
C HIS A 4 -24.57 -2.38 -9.00
N ASP A 5 -23.39 -2.25 -9.63
CA ASP A 5 -22.12 -2.55 -8.96
C ASP A 5 -20.98 -2.00 -9.81
N GLY A 6 -20.53 -0.80 -9.48
CA GLY A 6 -19.51 -0.10 -10.24
C GLY A 6 -19.13 1.20 -9.57
N SER A 7 -17.96 1.19 -8.91
CA SER A 7 -17.20 2.36 -8.48
C SER A 7 -17.79 3.23 -7.36
N VAL A 8 -17.77 2.72 -6.13
CA VAL A 8 -17.69 3.57 -4.93
C VAL A 8 -16.37 3.30 -4.22
N LEU A 9 -15.28 3.76 -4.82
CA LEU A 9 -14.15 4.18 -4.01
C LEU A 9 -14.68 5.32 -3.13
N SER A 10 -14.97 4.99 -1.86
CA SER A 10 -15.55 5.92 -0.89
C SER A 10 -14.86 7.29 -0.98
N ASN A 11 -15.66 8.36 -1.10
CA ASN A 11 -15.18 9.75 -1.18
C ASN A 11 -14.16 10.08 -0.05
N SER A 12 -14.27 9.39 1.08
CA SER A 12 -13.33 9.44 2.21
C SER A 12 -11.90 8.98 1.87
N GLN A 13 -11.76 7.93 1.04
CA GLN A 13 -10.42 7.44 0.64
C GLN A 13 -9.70 8.42 -0.29
N PHE A 14 -10.42 9.10 -1.19
CA PHE A 14 -9.82 10.14 -2.05
C PHE A 14 -9.38 11.37 -1.24
N GLN A 15 -10.17 11.79 -0.25
CA GLN A 15 -9.81 12.88 0.65
C GLN A 15 -8.57 12.53 1.48
N SER A 16 -8.50 11.30 1.97
CA SER A 16 -7.35 10.79 2.74
C SER A 16 -6.09 10.71 1.88
N ARG A 17 -6.17 10.13 0.67
CA ARG A 17 -5.05 10.05 -0.27
C ARG A 17 -4.52 11.43 -0.66
N ARG A 18 -5.42 12.39 -0.89
CA ARG A 18 -5.05 13.79 -1.16
C ARG A 18 -4.39 14.46 0.04
N ARG A 19 -4.82 14.15 1.26
CA ARG A 19 -4.23 14.69 2.49
C ARG A 19 -2.80 14.19 2.68
N VAL A 20 -2.56 12.90 2.50
CA VAL A 20 -1.23 12.29 2.58
C VAL A 20 -0.30 12.86 1.51
N ALA A 21 -0.75 12.92 0.26
CA ALA A 21 0.03 13.50 -0.83
C ALA A 21 0.38 14.98 -0.58
N ARG A 22 -0.52 15.75 0.05
CA ARG A 22 -0.22 17.12 0.49
C ARG A 22 0.83 17.16 1.59
N ALA A 23 0.79 16.23 2.56
CA ALA A 23 1.77 16.17 3.64
C ALA A 23 3.21 15.97 3.12
N PHE A 24 3.40 15.10 2.11
CA PHE A 24 4.69 14.96 1.41
C PHE A 24 5.11 16.28 0.74
N LYS A 25 4.20 16.92 -0.01
CA LYS A 25 4.47 18.18 -0.70
C LYS A 25 4.84 19.33 0.25
N MET A 26 4.17 19.45 1.39
CA MET A 26 4.47 20.48 2.39
C MET A 26 5.87 20.35 2.99
N ARG A 27 6.47 19.16 2.91
CA ARG A 27 7.85 18.88 3.35
C ARG A 27 8.88 18.95 2.22
N GLY A 28 8.48 19.39 1.02
CA GLY A 28 9.36 19.45 -0.15
C GLY A 28 9.62 18.08 -0.80
N LEU A 29 8.85 17.06 -0.43
CA LEU A 29 8.99 15.70 -0.95
C LEU A 29 7.98 15.45 -2.08
N ALA A 30 8.44 14.84 -3.16
CA ALA A 30 7.56 14.21 -4.15
C ALA A 30 7.33 12.76 -3.74
N VAL A 31 6.12 12.22 -3.96
CA VAL A 31 5.81 10.83 -3.61
C VAL A 31 5.32 10.08 -4.85
N GLN A 32 5.87 8.89 -5.08
CA GLN A 32 5.42 7.99 -6.14
C GLN A 32 4.02 7.44 -5.81
N ALA A 33 3.22 7.13 -6.83
CA ALA A 33 1.88 6.57 -6.64
C ALA A 33 1.90 5.29 -5.77
N SER A 34 2.83 4.36 -6.03
CA SER A 34 2.95 3.12 -5.24
C SER A 34 3.34 3.37 -3.79
N ALA A 35 4.26 4.32 -3.52
CA ALA A 35 4.62 4.74 -2.17
C ALA A 35 3.43 5.38 -1.43
N LEU A 36 2.60 6.15 -2.14
CA LEU A 36 1.40 6.73 -1.58
C LEU A 36 0.36 5.65 -1.23
N ASP A 37 0.20 4.63 -2.08
CA ASP A 37 -0.71 3.51 -1.82
C ASP A 37 -0.20 2.64 -0.65
N ALA A 38 1.12 2.43 -0.52
CA ALA A 38 1.73 1.80 0.64
C ALA A 38 1.47 2.60 1.94
N MET A 39 1.66 3.92 1.92
CA MET A 39 1.32 4.78 3.07
C MET A 39 -0.15 4.71 3.46
N MET A 40 -1.05 4.71 2.47
CA MET A 40 -2.48 4.59 2.71
C MET A 40 -2.83 3.24 3.37
N ASN A 41 -2.13 2.17 3.03
CA ASN A 41 -2.29 0.87 3.67
C ASN A 41 -1.68 0.82 5.08
N HIS A 42 -0.60 1.55 5.34
CA HIS A 42 -0.01 1.68 6.68
C HIS A 42 -0.93 2.47 7.61
N MET A 43 -1.42 3.64 7.17
CA MET A 43 -2.33 4.48 7.95
C MET A 43 -3.68 3.83 8.27
N LYS A 44 -4.11 2.85 7.47
CA LYS A 44 -5.32 2.05 7.77
C LYS A 44 -5.10 1.08 8.95
N ARG A 45 -3.85 0.68 9.21
CA ARG A 45 -3.49 -0.26 10.28
C ARG A 45 -3.24 0.46 11.60
N GLU A 46 -2.80 1.72 11.55
CA GLU A 46 -2.56 2.53 12.75
C GLU A 46 -3.85 3.10 13.33
N THR A 47 -4.27 2.53 14.46
CA THR A 47 -5.56 2.83 15.11
C THR A 47 -5.49 3.92 16.18
N GLN A 48 -4.31 4.19 16.76
CA GLN A 48 -4.20 5.15 17.87
C GLN A 48 -3.88 6.58 17.44
N ASN A 49 -2.89 6.82 16.55
CA ASN A 49 -2.47 8.18 16.17
C ASN A 49 -1.96 8.30 14.71
N PRO A 50 -2.83 8.19 13.69
CA PRO A 50 -2.42 8.17 12.28
C PRO A 50 -1.81 9.49 11.77
N HIS A 51 -2.03 10.61 12.47
CA HIS A 51 -1.44 11.90 12.11
C HIS A 51 -0.03 12.09 12.65
N GLU A 52 0.22 11.61 13.86
CA GLU A 52 1.52 11.69 14.50
C GLU A 52 2.51 10.76 13.79
N ALA A 53 2.11 9.50 13.56
CA ALA A 53 2.95 8.54 12.84
C ALA A 53 3.25 8.96 11.41
N LEU A 54 2.27 9.52 10.69
CA LEU A 54 2.52 10.11 9.37
C LEU A 54 3.60 11.20 9.44
N ASN A 55 3.57 12.06 10.47
CA ASN A 55 4.58 13.09 10.63
C ASN A 55 5.96 12.49 10.95
N ASN A 56 6.03 11.52 11.85
CA ASN A 56 7.28 10.84 12.21
C ASN A 56 7.92 10.15 11.00
N ILE A 57 7.13 9.38 10.22
CA ILE A 57 7.60 8.74 8.99
C ILE A 57 8.11 9.78 8.00
N LEU A 58 7.40 10.89 7.83
CA LEU A 58 7.79 11.93 6.90
C LEU A 58 9.07 12.67 7.32
N ASP A 59 9.27 12.87 8.61
CA ASP A 59 10.47 13.53 9.14
C ASP A 59 11.69 12.60 9.02
N GLU A 60 11.54 11.30 9.29
CA GLU A 60 12.57 10.28 9.10
C GLU A 60 12.95 10.12 7.61
N VAL A 61 11.96 10.06 6.71
CA VAL A 61 12.21 10.04 5.25
C VAL A 61 13.00 11.28 4.83
N LYS A 62 12.63 12.46 5.35
CA LYS A 62 13.32 13.70 5.04
C LYS A 62 14.76 13.69 5.57
N GLU A 63 14.98 13.26 6.80
CA GLU A 63 16.31 13.16 7.41
C GLU A 63 17.22 12.22 6.63
N ARG A 64 16.73 11.02 6.28
CA ARG A 64 17.47 10.05 5.48
C ARG A 64 17.81 10.56 4.09
N MET A 65 16.92 11.35 3.48
CA MET A 65 17.16 11.97 2.18
C MET A 65 18.10 13.20 2.24
N MET A 66 18.19 13.89 3.38
CA MET A 66 19.15 14.98 3.60
C MET A 66 20.54 14.46 4.03
N GLY A 67 20.60 13.33 4.74
CA GLY A 67 21.83 12.69 5.20
C GLY A 67 22.55 11.89 4.11
N GLY A 68 21.81 11.34 3.15
CA GLY A 68 22.39 10.95 1.86
C GLY A 68 22.67 12.22 1.06
N ASN A 69 23.85 12.34 0.46
CA ASN A 69 24.32 13.50 -0.32
C ASN A 69 23.50 13.72 -1.62
N PHE A 70 22.17 13.76 -1.53
CA PHE A 70 21.22 13.95 -2.61
C PHE A 70 21.04 15.44 -2.87
N ASP A 71 21.93 15.97 -3.69
CA ASP A 71 21.77 17.27 -4.37
C ASP A 71 20.67 17.12 -5.42
N SER A 72 19.41 17.26 -5.02
CA SER A 72 18.29 17.18 -5.97
C SER A 72 17.14 18.06 -5.50
N HIS A 73 16.83 19.06 -6.33
CA HIS A 73 15.73 20.02 -6.17
C HIS A 73 14.32 19.40 -6.00
N GLN A 74 14.19 18.07 -6.05
CA GLN A 74 12.96 17.36 -5.73
C GLN A 74 13.28 15.93 -5.26
N LEU A 75 13.18 15.70 -3.96
CA LEU A 75 13.40 14.40 -3.34
C LEU A 75 12.18 13.51 -3.60
N VAL A 76 12.34 12.47 -4.43
CA VAL A 76 11.26 11.55 -4.81
C VAL A 76 11.25 10.32 -3.89
N VAL A 77 10.18 10.17 -3.12
CA VAL A 77 9.94 9.04 -2.23
C VAL A 77 9.41 7.86 -3.04
N THR A 78 10.21 6.81 -3.08
CA THR A 78 9.86 5.52 -3.67
C THR A 78 9.29 4.59 -2.61
N GLU A 79 8.56 3.56 -3.05
CA GLU A 79 7.98 2.55 -2.16
C GLU A 79 9.06 1.80 -1.36
N ARG A 80 10.20 1.53 -1.99
CA ARG A 80 11.33 0.87 -1.35
C ARG A 80 11.89 1.70 -0.19
N LEU A 81 12.19 2.98 -0.42
CA LEU A 81 12.70 3.89 0.61
C LEU A 81 11.72 3.99 1.78
N LEU A 82 10.43 4.10 1.45
CA LEU A 82 9.39 4.17 2.47
C LEU A 82 9.31 2.89 3.30
N SER A 83 9.38 1.72 2.65
CA SER A 83 9.37 0.43 3.34
C SER A 83 10.57 0.27 4.28
N GLU A 84 11.75 0.74 3.86
CA GLU A 84 12.96 0.72 4.69
C GLU A 84 12.80 1.62 5.92
N VAL A 85 12.27 2.84 5.76
CA VAL A 85 12.01 3.77 6.87
C VAL A 85 10.97 3.22 7.85
N VAL A 86 9.85 2.69 7.33
CA VAL A 86 8.81 2.11 8.17
C VAL A 86 9.34 0.90 8.95
N ALA A 87 10.14 0.04 8.31
CA ALA A 87 10.76 -1.10 8.98
C ALA A 87 11.72 -0.68 10.10
N ASP A 88 12.52 0.37 9.90
CA ASP A 88 13.42 0.89 10.92
C ASP A 88 12.66 1.50 12.11
N LEU A 89 11.60 2.28 11.86
CA LEU A 89 10.75 2.85 12.90
C LEU A 89 10.01 1.77 13.70
N SER A 90 9.55 0.70 13.04
CA SER A 90 8.96 -0.46 13.73
C SER A 90 9.98 -1.21 14.60
N ARG A 91 11.26 -1.25 14.18
CA ARG A 91 12.33 -1.94 14.91
C ARG A 91 12.80 -1.16 16.14
N ASP A 92 12.85 0.17 16.06
CA ASP A 92 13.24 1.04 17.18
C ASP A 92 12.11 1.22 18.20
N GLY A 93 10.85 1.18 17.74
CA GLY A 93 9.65 1.35 18.56
C GLY A 93 9.20 0.14 19.38
N GLY A 94 9.90 -1.00 19.33
CA GLY A 94 9.54 -2.22 20.08
C GLY A 94 8.21 -2.87 19.67
N ASP A 95 7.60 -2.43 18.56
CA ASP A 95 6.36 -3.00 18.04
C ASP A 95 6.65 -4.15 17.07
N VAL A 96 7.16 -5.25 17.63
CA VAL A 96 7.40 -6.54 16.95
C VAL A 96 6.07 -7.24 16.59
N THR A 97 4.89 -6.64 16.86
CA THR A 97 3.63 -7.38 16.85
C THR A 97 2.88 -7.44 15.52
N ASN A 98 3.41 -6.85 14.43
CA ASN A 98 2.73 -6.90 13.13
C ASN A 98 3.70 -7.06 11.94
N GLU A 99 4.65 -7.98 12.03
CA GLU A 99 5.25 -8.56 10.83
C GLU A 99 4.13 -9.22 10.01
N ALA A 100 3.61 -8.47 9.05
CA ALA A 100 2.57 -8.90 8.13
C ALA A 100 3.15 -9.95 7.16
N VAL A 101 3.23 -11.19 7.62
CA VAL A 101 3.36 -12.37 6.75
C VAL A 101 2.09 -12.45 5.91
N GLN A 102 2.08 -11.78 4.76
CA GLN A 102 1.06 -12.00 3.75
C GLN A 102 1.46 -13.23 2.93
N ILE A 103 0.87 -14.37 3.26
CA ILE A 103 0.93 -15.55 2.40
C ILE A 103 0.08 -15.24 1.16
N LEU A 104 0.73 -14.86 0.07
CA LEU A 104 0.10 -14.78 -1.25
C LEU A 104 0.05 -16.20 -1.82
N ASP A 105 -1.16 -16.73 -2.01
CA ASP A 105 -1.37 -17.94 -2.81
C ASP A 105 -1.05 -17.62 -4.28
N ALA A 106 0.18 -17.90 -4.69
CA ALA A 106 0.68 -17.64 -6.03
C ALA A 106 0.21 -18.68 -7.07
N PHE A 107 -0.54 -19.71 -6.66
CA PHE A 107 -0.94 -20.80 -7.54
C PHE A 107 -2.41 -21.15 -7.35
N GLN A 108 -3.29 -20.31 -7.90
CA GLN A 108 -4.66 -20.75 -8.21
C GLN A 108 -4.58 -21.93 -9.16
N THR A 109 -4.68 -23.15 -8.63
CA THR A 109 -4.68 -24.36 -9.45
C THR A 109 -5.96 -24.35 -10.30
N PRO A 110 -5.86 -24.26 -11.64
CA PRO A 110 -7.02 -24.20 -12.50
C PRO A 110 -7.81 -25.51 -12.38
N ARG A 111 -9.06 -25.44 -11.89
CA ARG A 111 -9.93 -26.61 -11.84
C ARG A 111 -10.53 -26.86 -13.21
N ILE A 112 -10.29 -28.04 -13.77
CA ILE A 112 -10.81 -28.44 -15.09
C ILE A 112 -11.88 -29.50 -14.88
N SER A 113 -13.06 -29.30 -15.46
CA SER A 113 -14.12 -30.30 -15.48
C SER A 113 -14.16 -30.99 -16.83
N TYR A 114 -14.27 -32.32 -16.82
CA TYR A 114 -14.41 -33.12 -18.02
C TYR A 114 -15.87 -33.49 -18.24
N ASN A 115 -16.41 -33.11 -19.39
CA ASN A 115 -17.74 -33.54 -19.83
C ASN A 115 -17.61 -34.78 -20.73
N ALA A 116 -17.94 -35.96 -20.20
CA ALA A 116 -17.80 -37.23 -20.90
C ALA A 116 -18.73 -37.35 -22.13
N MET A 117 -19.91 -36.74 -22.11
CA MET A 117 -20.84 -36.78 -23.24
C MET A 117 -20.34 -35.94 -24.42
N ARG A 118 -19.68 -34.81 -24.13
CA ARG A 118 -19.14 -33.90 -25.16
C ARG A 118 -17.66 -34.12 -25.44
N LYS A 119 -16.99 -35.02 -24.69
CA LYS A 119 -15.55 -35.28 -24.73
C LYS A 119 -14.71 -34.00 -24.66
N GLN A 120 -15.12 -33.07 -23.80
CA GLN A 120 -14.54 -31.73 -23.72
C GLN A 120 -14.10 -31.39 -22.30
N PHE A 121 -12.98 -30.67 -22.20
CA PHE A 121 -12.46 -30.11 -20.97
C PHE A 121 -12.84 -28.63 -20.87
N THR A 122 -13.42 -28.24 -19.74
CA THR A 122 -13.80 -26.85 -19.49
C THR A 122 -13.08 -26.34 -18.26
N LEU A 123 -12.42 -25.18 -18.40
CA LEU A 123 -11.80 -24.47 -17.29
C LEU A 123 -12.90 -23.88 -16.41
N MET A 124 -12.94 -24.26 -15.13
CA MET A 124 -13.86 -23.71 -14.16
C MET A 124 -13.28 -22.40 -13.61
N LYS A 125 -14.07 -21.32 -13.63
CA LYS A 125 -13.67 -20.06 -12.97
C LYS A 125 -13.75 -20.26 -11.46
N SER A 126 -12.64 -20.03 -10.77
CA SER A 126 -12.63 -19.89 -9.32
C SER A 126 -13.36 -18.58 -8.97
N SER A 127 -14.55 -18.66 -8.39
CA SER A 127 -15.19 -17.48 -7.80
C SER A 127 -14.47 -17.22 -6.48
N MET A 128 -13.71 -16.13 -6.40
CA MET A 128 -13.24 -15.61 -5.11
C MET A 128 -14.48 -15.11 -4.35
N GLU A 129 -14.75 -15.71 -3.20
CA GLU A 129 -15.71 -15.21 -2.20
C GLU A 129 -14.98 -14.30 -1.21
#